data_AF-A0A6A5AE62-F1
#
_entry.id   AF-A0A6A5AE62-F1
#
_cell.length_a   1.000
_cell.length_b   1.000
_cell.length_c   1.000
_cell.angle_alpha   90.00
_cell.angle_beta   90.00
_cell.angle_gamma   90.00
#
_symmetry.space_group_name_H-M   'P 1'
#
loop_
_entity.id
_entity.type
_entity.pdbx_description
1 polymer ?
#
loop_
_entity_poly.entity_id
_entity_poly.type
_entity_poly.pdbx_seq_one_letter_code
_entity_poly.pdbx_strand_id
1 'polypeptide(L)'
;MTHLLHRGGLVTALSRTRVLRVEGPDALKFLQGIFTNDVHGLKTRGDVRYGAFLSHKGRTLTDAEVVLHEADALFLKVDSAAEEDMLKHLKKYKLRSKVTISAAHDYVRAHAILPSLADPTATAFLPSWTADQNETHRDGVVYVDPRSAAFGSTAILPVEHAS
;
A
#
# COMPACT_ATOMS: atom_id res chain seq x y z
N MET A 1 -3.32 17.80 -1.56
CA MET A 1 -3.48 17.20 -0.20
C MET A 1 -4.57 17.86 0.69
N THR A 2 -5.09 19.03 0.31
CA THR A 2 -5.89 19.92 1.19
C THR A 2 -7.31 19.44 1.52
N HIS A 3 -7.94 18.61 0.66
CA HIS A 3 -9.32 18.15 0.89
C HIS A 3 -9.46 17.05 1.97
N LEU A 4 -8.37 16.35 2.31
CA LEU A 4 -8.37 15.32 3.38
C LEU A 4 -8.51 15.91 4.79
N LEU A 5 -8.22 17.20 4.99
CA LEU A 5 -8.18 17.85 6.30
C LEU A 5 -9.57 18.31 6.81
N HIS A 6 -10.62 18.18 6.02
CA HIS A 6 -11.93 18.78 6.34
C HIS A 6 -12.74 18.05 7.43
N ARG A 7 -12.31 16.88 7.93
CA ARG A 7 -13.01 16.16 9.01
C ARG A 7 -12.06 15.69 10.12
N GLY A 8 -11.47 16.63 10.86
CA GLY A 8 -10.96 16.40 12.22
C GLY A 8 -9.89 15.32 12.41
N GLY A 9 -9.27 14.83 11.33
CA GLY A 9 -8.20 13.82 11.36
C GLY A 9 -6.82 14.46 11.20
N LEU A 10 -5.80 13.82 11.76
CA LEU A 10 -4.41 14.22 11.54
C LEU A 10 -3.86 13.47 10.34
N VAL A 11 -3.31 14.21 9.37
CA VAL A 11 -2.61 13.65 8.22
C VAL A 11 -1.11 13.85 8.42
N THR A 12 -0.33 12.78 8.29
CA THR A 12 1.13 12.86 8.37
C THR A 12 1.79 12.02 7.28
N ALA A 13 2.88 12.54 6.71
CA ALA A 13 3.67 11.82 5.72
C ALA A 13 4.50 10.72 6.42
N LEU A 14 4.50 9.52 5.84
CA LEU A 14 5.30 8.41 6.34
C LEU A 14 6.69 8.43 5.71
N SER A 15 7.58 9.29 6.22
CA SER A 15 8.91 9.54 5.66
C SER A 15 9.84 8.32 5.61
N ARG A 16 9.64 7.39 6.55
CA ARG A 16 10.37 6.10 6.65
C ARG A 16 9.72 4.97 5.86
N THR A 17 8.70 5.26 5.07
CA THR A 17 8.06 4.27 4.22
C THR A 17 8.52 4.43 2.77
N ARG A 18 8.57 3.32 2.06
CA ARG A 18 8.76 3.26 0.61
C ARG A 18 7.62 2.49 -0.03
N VAL A 19 7.35 2.85 -1.28
CA VAL A 19 6.35 2.19 -2.09
C VAL A 19 7.07 1.60 -3.30
N LEU A 20 6.87 0.30 -3.52
CA LEU A 20 7.25 -0.38 -4.75
C LEU A 20 5.99 -0.65 -5.57
N ARG A 21 6.10 -0.64 -6.89
CA ARG A 21 5.02 -1.03 -7.81
C ARG A 21 5.37 -2.37 -8.45
N VAL A 22 4.40 -3.28 -8.43
CA VAL A 22 4.46 -4.57 -9.13
C VAL A 22 3.25 -4.63 -10.05
N GLU A 23 3.50 -4.65 -11.36
CA GLU A 23 2.43 -4.59 -12.35
C GLU A 23 2.62 -5.59 -13.49
N GLY A 24 1.51 -5.98 -14.14
CA GLY A 24 1.49 -6.92 -15.24
C GLY A 24 0.57 -8.11 -14.97
N PRO A 25 0.21 -8.89 -16.00
CA PRO A 25 -0.85 -9.90 -15.91
C PRO A 25 -0.55 -11.04 -14.92
N ASP A 26 0.73 -11.23 -14.54
CA ASP A 26 1.13 -12.24 -13.55
C ASP A 26 1.31 -11.65 -12.14
N ALA A 27 1.04 -10.36 -11.89
CA ALA A 27 1.42 -9.68 -10.64
C ALA A 27 0.81 -10.31 -9.38
N LEU A 28 -0.50 -10.59 -9.39
CA LEU A 28 -1.18 -11.26 -8.28
C LEU A 28 -0.60 -12.66 -8.02
N LYS A 29 -0.50 -13.47 -9.07
CA LYS A 29 0.04 -14.83 -8.99
C LYS A 29 1.49 -14.85 -8.51
N PHE A 30 2.29 -13.90 -8.98
CA PHE A 30 3.67 -13.72 -8.59
C PHE A 30 3.78 -13.41 -7.10
N LEU A 31 3.04 -12.41 -6.61
CA LEU A 31 3.05 -12.02 -5.20
C LEU A 31 2.52 -13.12 -4.28
N GLN A 32 1.48 -13.86 -4.70
CA GLN A 32 0.96 -15.01 -3.94
C GLN A 32 2.06 -16.06 -3.66
N GLY A 33 3.01 -16.23 -4.59
CA GLY A 33 4.08 -17.21 -4.43
C GLY A 33 5.17 -16.82 -3.43
N ILE A 34 5.23 -15.56 -2.98
CA ILE A 34 6.34 -15.04 -2.17
C ILE A 34 5.91 -14.22 -0.95
N PHE A 35 4.64 -13.85 -0.86
CA PHE A 35 4.05 -13.13 0.28
C PHE A 35 3.38 -14.11 1.24
N THR A 36 3.46 -13.86 2.54
CA THR A 36 2.94 -14.80 3.55
C THR A 36 1.42 -14.80 3.69
N ASN A 37 0.72 -13.82 3.15
CA ASN A 37 -0.74 -13.69 3.24
C ASN A 37 -1.40 -13.87 1.86
N ASP A 38 -2.66 -14.28 1.84
CA ASP A 38 -3.41 -14.53 0.61
C ASP A 38 -3.79 -13.23 -0.10
N VAL A 39 -3.13 -12.96 -1.24
CA VAL A 39 -3.38 -11.79 -2.09
C VAL A 39 -4.42 -12.07 -3.16
N HIS A 40 -4.82 -13.33 -3.41
CA HIS A 40 -5.89 -13.62 -4.37
C HIS A 40 -7.24 -13.05 -3.91
N GLY A 41 -7.40 -12.80 -2.61
CA GLY A 41 -8.56 -12.12 -2.04
C GLY A 41 -8.63 -10.61 -2.32
N LEU A 42 -7.61 -10.01 -2.97
CA LEU A 42 -7.64 -8.63 -3.42
C LEU A 42 -8.43 -8.54 -4.73
N LYS A 43 -9.62 -7.95 -4.70
CA LYS A 43 -10.57 -7.90 -5.83
C LYS A 43 -10.87 -6.48 -6.28
N THR A 44 -10.91 -5.55 -5.35
CA THR A 44 -11.29 -4.15 -5.58
C THR A 44 -10.11 -3.25 -5.29
N ARG A 45 -10.02 -2.14 -6.02
CA ARG A 45 -9.04 -1.09 -5.74
C ARG A 45 -9.13 -0.63 -4.28
N GLY A 46 -7.99 -0.57 -3.61
CA GLY A 46 -7.90 -0.27 -2.17
C GLY A 46 -7.99 -1.50 -1.28
N ASP A 47 -8.31 -2.69 -1.81
CA ASP A 47 -8.15 -3.92 -1.05
C ASP A 47 -6.68 -4.07 -0.66
N VAL A 48 -6.46 -4.45 0.60
CA VAL A 48 -5.13 -4.52 1.19
C VAL A 48 -4.95 -5.80 2.00
N ARG A 49 -3.73 -6.31 2.02
CA ARG A 49 -3.27 -7.38 2.93
C ARG A 49 -1.98 -6.96 3.62
N TYR A 50 -1.93 -7.14 4.93
CA TYR A 50 -0.70 -7.06 5.71
C TYR A 50 -0.08 -8.45 5.88
N GLY A 51 1.23 -8.52 5.83
CA GLY A 51 1.99 -9.77 5.91
C GLY A 51 3.47 -9.49 5.81
N ALA A 52 4.25 -10.50 5.42
CA ALA A 52 5.69 -10.39 5.32
C ALA A 52 6.23 -11.05 4.04
N PHE A 53 7.44 -10.65 3.69
CA PHE A 53 8.30 -11.38 2.76
C PHE A 53 9.36 -12.12 3.56
N LEU A 54 9.63 -13.38 3.19
CA LEU A 54 10.57 -14.23 3.90
C LEU A 54 11.77 -14.56 3.03
N SER A 55 12.94 -14.66 3.65
CA SER A 55 14.11 -15.27 3.01
C SER A 55 13.86 -16.75 2.68
N HIS A 56 14.69 -17.33 1.81
CA HIS A 56 14.68 -18.77 1.51
C HIS A 56 14.87 -19.69 2.74
N LYS A 57 15.33 -19.14 3.88
CA LYS A 57 15.46 -19.85 5.16
C LYS A 57 14.27 -19.63 6.09
N GLY A 58 13.19 -19.02 5.62
CA GLY A 58 11.99 -18.72 6.42
C GLY A 58 12.14 -17.54 7.39
N ARG A 59 13.27 -16.82 7.40
CA ARG A 59 13.43 -15.61 8.24
C ARG A 59 12.76 -14.41 7.60
N THR A 60 12.07 -13.60 8.40
CA THR A 60 11.45 -12.34 7.96
C THR A 60 12.48 -11.42 7.32
N LEU A 61 12.20 -10.98 6.09
CA LEU A 61 12.94 -9.93 5.40
C LEU A 61 12.36 -8.57 5.77
N THR A 62 11.06 -8.40 5.57
CA THR A 62 10.29 -7.21 5.96
C THR A 62 8.82 -7.59 6.08
N ASP A 63 8.11 -6.90 6.95
CA ASP A 63 6.66 -6.77 6.84
C ASP A 63 6.30 -5.80 5.71
N ALA A 64 5.10 -5.97 5.16
CA ALA A 64 4.60 -5.14 4.07
C ALA A 64 3.08 -5.10 4.05
N GLU A 65 2.55 -4.01 3.47
CA GLU A 65 1.17 -3.98 3.01
C GLU A 65 1.14 -4.10 1.48
N VAL A 66 0.38 -5.07 0.98
CA VAL A 66 0.12 -5.28 -0.44
C VAL A 66 -1.25 -4.70 -0.74
N VAL A 67 -1.30 -3.67 -1.59
CA VAL A 67 -2.51 -2.90 -1.90
C VAL A 67 -2.81 -3.02 -3.39
N LEU A 68 -4.04 -3.41 -3.73
CA LEU A 68 -4.50 -3.42 -5.12
C LEU A 68 -4.76 -1.99 -5.59
N HIS A 69 -4.02 -1.54 -6.60
CA HIS A 69 -4.17 -0.21 -7.16
C HIS A 69 -5.00 -0.24 -8.45
N GLU A 70 -4.70 -1.17 -9.34
CA GLU A 70 -5.42 -1.43 -10.59
C GLU A 70 -5.52 -2.95 -10.78
N ALA A 71 -6.31 -3.42 -11.75
CA ALA A 71 -6.57 -4.85 -11.95
C ALA A 71 -5.30 -5.72 -11.96
N ASP A 72 -4.24 -5.24 -12.62
CA ASP A 72 -2.96 -5.92 -12.76
C ASP A 72 -1.81 -5.14 -12.10
N ALA A 73 -2.07 -4.18 -11.21
CA ALA A 73 -1.04 -3.38 -10.56
C ALA A 73 -1.25 -3.27 -9.05
N LEU A 74 -0.19 -3.60 -8.31
CA LEU A 74 -0.18 -3.57 -6.85
C LEU A 74 0.93 -2.66 -6.33
N PHE A 75 0.64 -1.99 -5.23
CA PHE A 75 1.64 -1.29 -4.43
C PHE A 75 2.08 -2.14 -3.25
N LEU A 76 3.39 -2.13 -2.97
CA LEU A 76 3.99 -2.72 -1.79
C LEU A 76 4.49 -1.59 -0.89
N LYS A 77 3.84 -1.38 0.24
CA LYS A 77 4.27 -0.43 1.28
C LYS A 77 5.22 -1.14 2.24
N VAL A 78 6.48 -0.70 2.31
CA VAL A 78 7.54 -1.31 3.13
C VAL A 78 8.32 -0.24 3.91
N ASP A 79 9.11 -0.64 4.91
CA ASP A 79 10.07 0.26 5.53
C ASP A 79 11.18 0.64 4.53
N SER A 80 11.60 1.90 4.57
CA SER A 80 12.66 2.44 3.71
C SER A 80 13.98 1.68 3.79
N ALA A 81 14.32 1.11 4.95
CA ALA A 81 15.51 0.30 5.12
C ALA A 81 15.46 -1.01 4.34
N ALA A 82 14.26 -1.50 3.99
CA ALA A 82 14.06 -2.74 3.27
C ALA A 82 13.95 -2.56 1.74
N GLU A 83 13.93 -1.32 1.22
CA GLU A 83 13.64 -1.03 -0.19
C GLU A 83 14.60 -1.77 -1.15
N GLU A 84 15.90 -1.63 -0.95
CA GLU A 84 16.89 -2.28 -1.83
C GLU A 84 16.81 -3.80 -1.77
N ASP A 85 16.70 -4.36 -0.57
CA ASP A 85 16.64 -5.79 -0.35
C ASP A 85 15.36 -6.39 -0.91
N MET A 86 14.25 -5.64 -0.83
CA MET A 86 12.98 -5.99 -1.47
C MET A 86 13.08 -5.97 -2.98
N LEU A 87 13.70 -4.94 -3.58
CA LEU A 87 13.91 -4.91 -5.03
C LEU A 87 14.76 -6.10 -5.51
N LYS A 88 15.83 -6.44 -4.78
CA LYS A 88 16.66 -7.62 -5.06
C LYS A 88 15.85 -8.92 -4.91
N HIS A 89 15.05 -9.02 -3.84
CA HIS A 89 14.19 -10.17 -3.56
C HIS A 89 13.16 -10.39 -4.67
N LEU A 90 12.38 -9.37 -5.01
CA LEU A 90 11.35 -9.44 -6.06
C LEU A 90 11.97 -9.79 -7.42
N LYS A 91 13.09 -9.17 -7.78
CA LYS A 91 13.81 -9.48 -9.03
C LYS A 91 14.32 -10.93 -9.07
N LYS A 92 14.81 -11.46 -7.95
CA LYS A 92 15.27 -12.85 -7.84
C LYS A 92 14.15 -13.85 -8.15
N TYR A 93 12.92 -13.60 -7.67
CA TYR A 93 11.80 -14.52 -7.86
C TYR A 93 10.96 -14.25 -9.12
N LYS A 94 11.14 -13.09 -9.79
CA LYS A 94 10.37 -12.72 -11.00
C LYS A 94 10.42 -13.80 -12.09
N LEU A 95 11.59 -14.40 -12.34
CA LEU A 95 11.79 -15.45 -13.35
C LEU A 95 11.05 -15.16 -14.67
N ARG A 96 10.15 -16.04 -15.09
CA ARG A 96 9.35 -15.93 -16.34
C ARG A 96 8.04 -15.17 -16.16
N SER A 97 7.74 -14.68 -14.96
CA SER A 97 6.50 -13.95 -14.68
C SER A 97 6.49 -12.65 -15.48
N LYS A 98 5.39 -12.39 -16.18
CA LYS A 98 5.14 -11.16 -16.93
C LYS A 98 4.77 -10.03 -15.98
N VAL A 99 5.77 -9.58 -15.21
CA VAL A 99 5.64 -8.50 -14.22
C VAL A 99 6.75 -7.46 -14.39
N THR A 100 6.42 -6.20 -14.21
CA THR A 100 7.35 -5.07 -14.06
C THR A 100 7.41 -4.70 -12.58
N ILE A 101 8.62 -4.49 -12.07
CA ILE A 101 8.87 -4.13 -10.68
C ILE A 101 9.66 -2.84 -10.68
N SER A 102 9.14 -1.79 -10.05
CA SER A 102 9.82 -0.50 -9.95
C SER A 102 9.72 0.07 -8.54
N ALA A 103 10.68 0.92 -8.18
CA ALA A 103 10.46 1.86 -7.09
C ALA A 103 9.37 2.86 -7.52
N ALA A 104 8.54 3.27 -6.57
CA ALA A 104 7.45 4.22 -6.81
C ALA A 104 7.59 5.50 -5.98
N HIS A 105 8.63 5.61 -5.14
CA HIS A 105 8.81 6.72 -4.21
C HIS A 105 9.05 8.08 -4.89
N ASP A 106 9.48 8.08 -6.16
CA ASP A 106 9.67 9.30 -6.95
C ASP A 106 8.35 9.95 -7.37
N TYR A 107 7.28 9.15 -7.50
CA TYR A 107 5.99 9.65 -8.00
C TYR A 107 4.82 9.40 -7.06
N VAL A 108 4.94 8.57 -6.02
CA VAL A 108 3.94 8.45 -4.93
C VAL A 108 4.56 8.47 -3.53
N ARG A 109 3.77 8.94 -2.55
CA ARG A 109 4.10 8.96 -1.12
C ARG A 109 2.97 8.38 -0.28
N ALA A 110 3.34 7.63 0.76
CA ALA A 110 2.40 7.14 1.75
C ALA A 110 2.17 8.16 2.88
N HIS A 111 0.91 8.30 3.28
CA HIS A 111 0.45 9.17 4.35
C HIS A 111 -0.44 8.38 5.29
N ALA A 112 -0.30 8.60 6.59
CA ALA A 112 -1.26 8.11 7.58
C ALA A 112 -2.33 9.17 7.84
N ILE A 113 -3.57 8.73 7.91
CA ILE A 113 -4.74 9.54 8.27
C ILE A 113 -5.29 8.92 9.55
N LEU A 114 -5.01 9.58 10.67
CA LEU A 114 -5.43 9.13 11.97
C LEU A 114 -6.82 9.70 12.29
N PRO A 115 -7.76 8.84 12.75
CA PRO A 115 -9.06 9.32 13.21
C PRO A 115 -8.88 10.20 14.44
N SER A 116 -9.83 11.11 14.67
CA SER A 116 -9.86 11.88 15.92
C SER A 116 -9.95 10.92 17.10
N LEU A 117 -8.99 10.97 18.02
CA LEU A 117 -9.00 10.18 19.26
C LEU A 117 -10.13 10.59 20.22
N ALA A 118 -10.84 11.68 19.93
CA ALA A 118 -11.92 12.20 20.78
C ALA A 118 -13.23 11.41 20.67
N ASP A 119 -13.44 10.61 19.62
CA ASP A 119 -14.67 9.85 19.40
C ASP A 119 -14.38 8.43 18.91
N PRO A 120 -14.69 7.38 19.69
CA PRO A 120 -14.52 5.98 19.29
C PRO A 120 -15.33 5.57 18.04
N THR A 121 -16.42 6.28 17.73
CA THR A 121 -17.23 6.06 16.52
C THR A 121 -16.64 6.73 15.27
N ALA A 122 -15.57 7.52 15.42
CA ALA A 122 -14.91 8.23 14.32
C ALA A 122 -14.22 7.30 13.29
N THR A 123 -14.28 5.98 13.44
CA THR A 123 -13.73 5.04 12.44
C THR A 123 -14.78 4.40 11.55
N ALA A 124 -16.07 4.47 11.91
CA ALA A 124 -17.15 3.80 11.17
C ALA A 124 -17.35 4.35 9.75
N PHE A 125 -16.98 5.61 9.50
CA PHE A 125 -17.09 6.23 8.18
C PHE A 125 -15.91 5.90 7.24
N LEU A 126 -14.82 5.32 7.75
CA LEU A 126 -13.59 5.14 6.98
C LEU A 126 -13.81 4.28 5.73
N PRO A 127 -14.52 3.14 5.77
CA PRO A 127 -14.73 2.32 4.57
C PRO A 127 -15.42 3.08 3.43
N SER A 128 -16.55 3.74 3.70
CA SER A 128 -17.26 4.53 2.67
C SER A 128 -16.41 5.69 2.16
N TRP A 129 -15.72 6.37 3.06
CA TRP A 129 -14.87 7.49 2.69
C TRP A 129 -13.68 7.06 1.81
N THR A 130 -13.04 5.92 2.11
CA THR A 130 -11.97 5.38 1.26
C THR A 130 -12.46 5.00 -0.14
N ALA A 131 -13.70 4.48 -0.27
CA ALA A 131 -14.30 4.20 -1.56
C ALA A 131 -14.49 5.49 -2.38
N ASP A 132 -15.08 6.53 -1.77
CA ASP A 132 -15.28 7.84 -2.42
C ASP A 132 -13.95 8.47 -2.89
N GLN A 133 -12.90 8.38 -2.06
CA GLN A 133 -11.58 8.88 -2.43
C GLN A 133 -10.97 8.11 -3.61
N ASN A 134 -11.18 6.79 -3.65
CA ASN A 134 -10.65 5.93 -4.70
C ASN A 134 -11.39 6.09 -6.05
N GLU A 135 -12.64 6.56 -6.04
CA GLU A 135 -13.35 6.95 -7.25
C GLU A 135 -12.82 8.29 -7.81
N THR A 136 -12.48 9.22 -6.91
CA THR A 136 -12.06 10.59 -7.27
C THR A 136 -10.58 10.68 -7.68
N HIS A 137 -9.69 9.93 -7.02
CA HIS A 137 -8.23 10.03 -7.21
C HIS A 137 -7.68 8.75 -7.84
N ARG A 138 -7.63 8.72 -9.18
CA ARG A 138 -7.20 7.54 -9.95
C ARG A 138 -5.70 7.25 -9.84
N ASP A 139 -4.89 8.27 -9.60
CA ASP A 139 -3.42 8.17 -9.56
C ASP A 139 -2.85 7.74 -8.20
N GLY A 140 -3.69 7.62 -7.16
CA GLY A 140 -3.30 7.20 -5.81
C GLY A 140 -4.40 6.44 -5.09
N VAL A 141 -4.07 5.64 -4.07
CA VAL A 141 -5.03 4.74 -3.41
C VAL A 141 -5.15 5.06 -1.92
N VAL A 142 -6.37 5.05 -1.41
CA VAL A 142 -6.70 5.21 0.01
C VAL A 142 -7.36 3.93 0.52
N TYR A 143 -6.95 3.48 1.70
CA TYR A 143 -7.47 2.24 2.27
C TYR A 143 -7.40 2.28 3.81
N VAL A 144 -8.31 1.55 4.46
CA VAL A 144 -8.29 1.36 5.91
C VAL A 144 -7.09 0.50 6.29
N ASP A 145 -6.38 0.83 7.36
CA ASP A 145 -5.23 0.04 7.78
C ASP A 145 -5.65 -1.43 8.05
N PRO A 146 -5.02 -2.40 7.37
CA PRO A 146 -5.43 -3.81 7.42
C PRO A 146 -5.21 -4.45 8.81
N ARG A 147 -4.46 -3.80 9.71
CA ARG A 147 -4.14 -4.34 11.04
C ARG A 147 -5.23 -4.03 12.05
N SER A 148 -5.84 -2.84 11.96
CA SER A 148 -7.00 -2.41 12.75
C SER A 148 -7.48 -1.04 12.30
N ALA A 149 -8.80 -0.82 12.32
CA ALA A 149 -9.40 0.51 12.10
C ALA A 149 -8.91 1.57 13.10
N ALA A 150 -8.38 1.16 14.26
CA ALA A 150 -7.75 2.06 15.23
C ALA A 150 -6.48 2.74 14.70
N PHE A 151 -5.80 2.14 13.72
CA PHE A 151 -4.67 2.77 13.02
C PHE A 151 -5.12 3.76 11.93
N GLY A 152 -6.42 3.91 11.70
CA GLY A 152 -6.99 4.83 10.73
C GLY A 152 -6.90 4.31 9.31
N SER A 153 -6.54 5.21 8.39
CA SER A 153 -6.39 4.91 6.96
C SER A 153 -5.00 5.31 6.48
N THR A 154 -4.54 4.65 5.43
CA THR A 154 -3.34 5.04 4.70
C THR A 154 -3.75 5.56 3.32
N ALA A 155 -3.08 6.60 2.85
CA ALA A 155 -3.19 7.11 1.48
C ALA A 155 -1.82 7.07 0.79
N ILE A 156 -1.73 6.37 -0.34
CA ILE A 156 -0.59 6.40 -1.26
C ILE A 156 -0.98 7.35 -2.38
N LEU A 157 -0.45 8.57 -2.38
CA LEU A 157 -0.84 9.65 -3.29
C LEU A 157 0.32 10.11 -4.16
N PRO A 158 0.06 10.66 -5.36
CA PRO A 158 1.10 11.26 -6.18
C PRO A 158 1.92 12.30 -5.41
N VAL A 159 3.23 12.36 -5.67
CA VAL A 159 4.06 13.46 -5.22
C VAL A 159 3.62 14.70 -6.02
N GLU A 160 3.14 15.74 -5.32
CA GLU A 160 2.95 17.04 -5.94
C GLU A 160 4.33 17.50 -6.43
N HIS A 161 4.54 17.50 -7.76
CA HIS A 161 5.74 18.09 -8.33
C HIS A 161 5.63 19.59 -8.05
N ALA A 162 6.51 20.13 -7.21
CA ALA A 162 6.68 21.57 -7.11
C ALA A 162 7.04 22.06 -8.52
N SER A 163 6.08 22.74 -9.16
CA SER A 163 6.31 23.46 -10.40
C SER A 163 7.20 24.67 -10.16
#